data_AF-A0A917Y5R3-F1
#
_entry.id   AF-A0A917Y5R3-F1
#
_cell.length_a   1.000
_cell.length_b   1.000
_cell.length_c   1.000
_cell.angle_alpha   90.00
_cell.angle_beta   90.00
_cell.angle_gamma   90.00
#
_symmetry.space_group_name_H-M   'P 1'
#
loop_
_entity.id
_entity.type
_entity.pdbx_description
1 polymer ?
#
loop_
_entity_poly.entity_id
_entity_poly.type
_entity_poly.pdbx_seq_one_letter_code
_entity_poly.pdbx_strand_id
1 'polypeptide(L)'
;MEHITLLLGIVIVTALVFDFTNGFHDTANAMATTISTGALKPKTAVAMAAVLNLVGAFLSVEVAKTISGGIINEEGIRTEVIFAALVGAILWNLLTWLLGLPSSSSHALFGGLIGAAVMSAGWSSVNGPTVVTKVLIPAVAAPVVAGLAAMLATRLTYRIGNRAEEKATAKGYRAGQIASAGLVSLAHGTNDAQKTMGIITLALVTGGVIAPDSDPPTWVIVSAGAAIALGTYLGGWRIIRTLGKGLTDLAPQQGFAAQTSAATAILASSHIGFSLSTTQVCSGAVMGSGLGRKGGVVRWSTATRMFVAWGLTLPAAGLAGASAEFLTKQGTWGIVATGVLLVAGAGVIWTLSRRQPVTVDNVNDVDAEPAGVVTTAIAAVTPPPAGPVATADPDLKTTIPAPDAEPTSPATV
;
A
#
# COMPACT_ATOMS: atom_id res chain seq x y z
N MET A 1 17.62 30.78 18.96
CA MET A 1 17.06 30.36 17.66
C MET A 1 18.09 29.45 17.04
N GLU A 2 17.87 28.14 17.18
CA GLU A 2 18.82 27.10 16.77
C GLU A 2 19.00 27.12 15.25
N HIS A 3 20.25 27.11 14.79
CA HIS A 3 20.57 27.16 13.36
C HIS A 3 20.31 25.81 12.71
N ILE A 4 19.15 25.65 12.06
CA ILE A 4 18.93 24.54 11.11
C ILE A 4 19.98 24.67 10.01
N THR A 5 20.88 23.70 9.92
CA THR A 5 21.87 23.65 8.83
C THR A 5 21.15 23.46 7.51
N LEU A 6 21.73 23.96 6.41
CA LEU A 6 21.15 23.80 5.07
C LEU A 6 20.84 22.32 4.77
N LEU A 7 21.74 21.42 5.15
CA LEU A 7 21.56 19.98 4.97
C LEU A 7 20.35 19.45 5.77
N LEU A 8 20.20 19.84 7.04
CA LEU A 8 19.07 19.43 7.85
C LEU A 8 17.74 19.90 7.24
N GLY A 9 17.69 21.14 6.72
CA GLY A 9 16.54 21.63 5.96
C GLY A 9 16.23 20.76 4.73
N ILE A 10 17.25 20.37 3.97
CA ILE A 10 17.10 19.45 2.81
C ILE A 10 16.57 18.08 3.26
N VAL A 11 17.05 17.54 4.36
CA VAL A 11 16.58 16.25 4.90
C VAL A 11 15.12 16.32 5.31
N ILE A 12 14.71 17.39 5.99
CA ILE A 12 13.31 17.62 6.38
C ILE A 12 12.43 17.65 5.12
N VAL A 13 12.80 18.44 4.11
CA VAL A 13 12.06 18.51 2.84
C VAL A 13 12.01 17.14 2.15
N THR A 14 13.11 16.40 2.14
CA THR A 14 13.19 15.08 1.53
C THR A 14 12.31 14.07 2.27
N ALA A 15 12.25 14.14 3.60
CA ALA A 15 11.37 13.30 4.41
C ALA A 15 9.89 13.61 4.13
N LEU A 16 9.52 14.89 3.98
CA LEU A 16 8.17 15.28 3.59
C LEU A 16 7.82 14.84 2.17
N VAL A 17 8.78 14.88 1.23
CA VAL A 17 8.59 14.31 -0.12
C VAL A 17 8.39 12.80 -0.04
N PHE A 18 9.17 12.09 0.79
CA PHE A 18 8.95 10.68 1.04
C PHE A 18 7.54 10.41 1.55
N ASP A 19 7.08 11.17 2.56
CA ASP A 19 5.73 11.00 3.14
C ASP A 19 4.61 11.28 2.14
N PHE A 20 4.81 12.30 1.30
CA PHE A 20 3.91 12.58 0.19
C PHE A 20 3.87 11.42 -0.81
N THR A 21 5.04 10.89 -1.22
CA THR A 21 5.07 9.72 -2.12
C THR A 21 4.46 8.49 -1.45
N ASN A 22 4.59 8.34 -0.14
CA ASN A 22 3.98 7.27 0.62
C ASN A 22 2.45 7.39 0.61
N GLY A 23 1.92 8.57 0.97
CA GLY A 23 0.48 8.83 0.95
C GLY A 23 -0.14 8.56 -0.42
N PHE A 24 0.54 8.95 -1.48
CA PHE A 24 0.18 8.64 -2.87
C PHE A 24 0.19 7.13 -3.15
N HIS A 25 1.31 6.47 -2.86
CA HIS A 25 1.52 5.05 -3.12
C HIS A 25 0.48 4.17 -2.39
N ASP A 26 0.22 4.47 -1.12
CA ASP A 26 -0.57 3.62 -0.21
C ASP A 26 -2.05 4.03 -0.13
N THR A 27 -2.49 5.02 -0.92
CA THR A 27 -3.94 5.32 -1.10
C THR A 27 -4.71 4.08 -1.53
N ALA A 28 -4.08 3.22 -2.33
CA ALA A 28 -4.69 2.00 -2.83
C ALA A 28 -5.07 1.02 -1.71
N ASN A 29 -4.33 1.00 -0.59
CA ASN A 29 -4.58 0.11 0.54
C ASN A 29 -5.94 0.39 1.20
N ALA A 30 -6.32 1.66 1.29
CA ALA A 30 -7.58 2.07 1.90
C ALA A 30 -8.74 2.13 0.89
N MET A 31 -8.48 2.55 -0.35
CA MET A 31 -9.54 2.95 -1.29
C MET A 31 -9.74 2.02 -2.48
N ALA A 32 -8.79 1.16 -2.84
CA ALA A 32 -8.93 0.32 -4.05
C ALA A 32 -10.16 -0.60 -3.97
N THR A 33 -10.41 -1.20 -2.80
CA THR A 33 -11.57 -2.06 -2.57
C THR A 33 -12.89 -1.29 -2.58
N THR A 34 -12.93 -0.10 -1.96
CA THR A 34 -14.13 0.76 -1.94
C THR A 34 -14.49 1.31 -3.32
N ILE A 35 -13.46 1.58 -4.14
CA ILE A 35 -13.63 2.04 -5.52
C ILE A 35 -14.07 0.88 -6.40
N SER A 36 -13.43 -0.30 -6.30
CA SER A 36 -13.73 -1.44 -7.15
C SER A 36 -15.10 -2.06 -6.88
N THR A 37 -15.60 -2.00 -5.64
CA THR A 37 -16.97 -2.44 -5.30
C THR A 37 -18.05 -1.40 -5.65
N GLY A 38 -17.67 -0.19 -6.09
CA GLY A 38 -18.62 0.90 -6.35
C GLY A 38 -19.23 1.55 -5.09
N ALA A 39 -18.64 1.29 -3.91
CA ALA A 39 -19.11 1.88 -2.65
C ALA A 39 -18.87 3.39 -2.59
N LEU A 40 -17.78 3.90 -3.18
CA LEU A 40 -17.56 5.33 -3.39
C LEU A 40 -17.03 5.62 -4.79
N LYS A 41 -17.34 6.83 -5.28
CA LYS A 41 -16.68 7.35 -6.48
C LYS A 41 -15.20 7.64 -6.18
N PRO A 42 -14.28 7.43 -7.13
CA PRO A 42 -12.84 7.57 -6.91
C PRO A 42 -12.42 8.90 -6.24
N LYS A 43 -12.89 10.04 -6.74
CA LYS A 43 -12.53 11.37 -6.18
C LYS A 43 -13.03 11.55 -4.74
N THR A 44 -14.21 11.04 -4.42
CA THR A 44 -14.77 11.10 -3.05
C THR A 44 -13.99 10.19 -2.11
N ALA A 45 -13.59 9.01 -2.60
CA ALA A 45 -12.82 8.04 -1.84
C ALA A 45 -11.46 8.62 -1.42
N VAL A 46 -10.69 9.17 -2.36
CA VAL A 46 -9.37 9.76 -2.04
C VAL A 46 -9.47 11.04 -1.20
N ALA A 47 -10.53 11.84 -1.36
CA ALA A 47 -10.76 13.01 -0.51
C ALA A 47 -11.05 12.62 0.94
N MET A 48 -11.91 11.61 1.15
CA MET A 48 -12.18 11.06 2.48
C MET A 48 -10.90 10.48 3.10
N ALA A 49 -10.13 9.72 2.32
CA ALA A 49 -8.87 9.13 2.76
C ALA A 49 -7.87 10.20 3.20
N ALA A 50 -7.70 11.27 2.43
CA ALA A 50 -6.77 12.36 2.73
C ALA A 50 -7.11 13.06 4.06
N VAL A 51 -8.40 13.38 4.28
CA VAL A 51 -8.85 13.99 5.54
C VAL A 51 -8.61 13.07 6.72
N LEU A 52 -8.93 11.78 6.60
CA LEU A 52 -8.76 10.83 7.69
C LEU A 52 -7.29 10.47 7.94
N ASN A 53 -6.43 10.46 6.92
CA ASN A 53 -4.99 10.33 7.10
C ASN A 53 -4.43 11.51 7.89
N LEU A 54 -4.86 12.75 7.56
CA LEU A 54 -4.47 13.94 8.29
C LEU A 54 -4.89 13.85 9.76
N VAL A 55 -6.14 13.47 10.04
CA VAL A 55 -6.62 13.28 11.42
C VAL A 55 -5.82 12.18 12.13
N GLY A 56 -5.58 11.04 11.45
CA GLY A 56 -4.84 9.91 12.01
C GLY A 56 -3.43 10.29 12.45
N ALA A 57 -2.77 11.20 11.74
CA ALA A 57 -1.44 11.71 12.09
C ALA A 57 -1.38 12.36 13.49
N PHE A 58 -2.50 12.89 14.02
CA PHE A 58 -2.56 13.50 15.35
C PHE A 58 -2.93 12.52 16.47
N LEU A 59 -3.24 11.26 16.16
CA LEU A 59 -3.78 10.32 17.15
C LEU A 59 -2.72 9.60 18.00
N SER A 60 -1.45 9.57 17.57
CA SER A 60 -0.39 8.88 18.30
C SER A 60 1.00 9.37 17.84
N VAL A 61 2.01 9.12 18.68
CA VAL A 61 3.44 9.38 18.42
C VAL A 61 4.33 8.17 18.75
N GLU A 62 3.74 7.02 19.10
CA GLU A 62 4.46 5.83 19.59
C GLU A 62 5.30 5.13 18.51
N VAL A 63 4.83 5.10 17.26
CA VAL A 63 5.59 4.58 16.12
C VAL A 63 6.76 5.50 15.81
N ALA A 64 6.58 6.82 15.92
CA ALA A 64 7.65 7.79 15.70
C ALA A 64 8.81 7.59 16.69
N LYS A 65 8.50 7.40 17.98
CA LYS A 65 9.47 7.08 19.04
C LYS A 65 10.25 5.80 18.75
N THR A 66 9.55 4.76 18.28
CA THR A 66 10.19 3.49 17.94
C THR A 66 11.18 3.62 16.77
N ILE A 67 10.89 4.53 15.84
CA ILE A 67 11.74 4.78 14.67
C ILE A 67 12.97 5.62 15.02
N SER A 68 12.82 6.64 15.87
CA SER A 68 13.95 7.47 16.27
C SER A 68 14.96 6.70 17.12
N GLY A 69 14.52 5.92 18.13
CA GLY A 69 15.44 5.32 19.13
C GLY A 69 15.72 3.81 19.03
N GLY A 70 15.10 3.07 18.10
CA GLY A 70 15.10 1.59 18.18
C GLY A 70 15.98 0.84 17.17
N ILE A 71 16.10 1.35 15.94
CA ILE A 71 16.56 0.55 14.79
C ILE A 71 18.04 0.78 14.47
N ILE A 72 18.51 2.01 14.64
CA ILE A 72 19.87 2.43 14.32
C ILE A 72 20.50 3.01 15.57
N ASN A 73 21.76 2.68 15.80
CA ASN A 73 22.55 3.30 16.84
C ASN A 73 22.82 4.76 16.43
N GLU A 74 22.24 5.71 17.17
CA GLU A 74 22.33 7.14 16.87
C GLU A 74 23.78 7.67 16.93
N GLU A 75 24.64 7.00 17.70
CA GLU A 75 26.06 7.31 17.79
C GLU A 75 26.79 7.09 16.45
N GLY A 76 27.22 8.20 15.84
CA GLY A 76 28.01 8.19 14.61
C GLY A 76 27.18 8.27 13.31
N ILE A 77 25.85 8.29 13.40
CA ILE A 77 24.99 8.61 12.27
C ILE A 77 24.95 10.12 12.11
N ARG A 78 25.17 10.58 10.88
CA ARG A 78 25.09 12.01 10.53
C ARG A 78 23.86 12.27 9.66
N THR A 79 23.47 13.53 9.55
CA THR A 79 22.32 13.97 8.76
C THR A 79 22.40 13.54 7.29
N GLU A 80 23.60 13.41 6.73
CA GLU A 80 23.83 12.93 5.35
C GLU A 80 23.39 11.48 5.15
N VAL A 81 23.51 10.64 6.18
CA VAL A 81 23.12 9.22 6.13
C VAL A 81 21.61 9.09 6.05
N ILE A 82 20.89 9.92 6.80
CA ILE A 82 19.43 9.99 6.77
C ILE A 82 18.96 10.49 5.39
N PHE A 83 19.66 11.48 4.82
CA PHE A 83 19.40 11.94 3.46
C PHE A 83 19.56 10.82 2.43
N ALA A 84 20.67 10.09 2.47
CA ALA A 84 20.92 8.95 1.58
C ALA A 84 19.87 7.84 1.71
N ALA A 85 19.47 7.52 2.95
CA ALA A 85 18.42 6.54 3.23
C ALA A 85 17.09 6.93 2.59
N LEU A 86 16.67 8.19 2.76
CA LEU A 86 15.43 8.72 2.17
C LEU A 86 15.46 8.70 0.65
N VAL A 87 16.60 9.05 0.04
CA VAL A 87 16.78 9.00 -1.43
C VAL A 87 16.56 7.57 -1.94
N GLY A 88 17.18 6.58 -1.29
CA GLY A 88 17.01 5.17 -1.64
C GLY A 88 15.55 4.71 -1.53
N ALA A 89 14.87 5.09 -0.44
CA ALA A 89 13.48 4.77 -0.21
C ALA A 89 12.52 5.42 -1.23
N ILE A 90 12.71 6.71 -1.55
CA ILE A 90 11.90 7.44 -2.52
C ILE A 90 12.06 6.84 -3.92
N LEU A 91 13.30 6.63 -4.37
CA LEU A 91 13.54 6.07 -5.71
C LEU A 91 12.93 4.68 -5.85
N TRP A 92 13.01 3.84 -4.82
CA TRP A 92 12.35 2.54 -4.82
C TRP A 92 10.82 2.65 -4.89
N ASN A 93 10.21 3.49 -4.04
CA ASN A 93 8.77 3.72 -4.04
C ASN A 93 8.24 4.26 -5.39
N LEU A 94 8.98 5.17 -6.03
CA LEU A 94 8.61 5.69 -7.34
C LEU A 94 8.74 4.62 -8.43
N LEU A 95 9.76 3.77 -8.36
CA LEU A 95 9.96 2.67 -9.30
C LEU A 95 8.83 1.63 -9.20
N THR A 96 8.50 1.18 -7.98
CA THR A 96 7.42 0.21 -7.78
C THR A 96 6.06 0.78 -8.18
N TRP A 97 5.83 2.08 -7.91
CA TRP A 97 4.66 2.78 -8.42
C TRP A 97 4.59 2.79 -9.96
N LEU A 98 5.70 3.09 -10.65
CA LEU A 98 5.76 3.08 -12.11
C LEU A 98 5.34 1.71 -12.67
N LEU A 99 5.81 0.65 -12.02
CA LEU A 99 5.49 -0.73 -12.35
C LEU A 99 4.09 -1.18 -11.87
N GLY A 100 3.37 -0.33 -11.13
CA GLY A 100 2.05 -0.66 -10.57
C GLY A 100 2.10 -1.77 -9.53
N LEU A 101 3.26 -2.00 -8.91
CA LEU A 101 3.48 -3.06 -7.92
C LEU A 101 3.17 -2.54 -6.52
N PRO A 102 2.21 -3.15 -5.79
CA PRO A 102 1.94 -2.79 -4.40
C PRO A 102 3.13 -3.19 -3.49
N SER A 103 4.09 -2.29 -3.32
CA SER A 103 5.20 -2.44 -2.37
C SER A 103 4.92 -1.78 -1.02
N SER A 104 5.77 -2.05 -0.04
CA SER A 104 5.67 -1.45 1.29
C SER A 104 6.63 -0.28 1.43
N SER A 105 6.10 0.94 1.58
CA SER A 105 6.92 2.13 1.88
C SER A 105 7.67 2.01 3.20
N SER A 106 7.09 1.34 4.21
CA SER A 106 7.76 1.05 5.49
C SER A 106 9.06 0.27 5.28
N HIS A 107 9.02 -0.79 4.47
CA HIS A 107 10.20 -1.61 4.18
C HIS A 107 11.19 -0.90 3.27
N ALA A 108 10.72 -0.02 2.38
CA ALA A 108 11.60 0.83 1.58
C ALA A 108 12.38 1.80 2.48
N LEU A 109 11.69 2.43 3.44
CA LEU A 109 12.31 3.31 4.43
C LEU A 109 13.33 2.56 5.29
N PHE A 110 12.93 1.46 5.93
CA PHE A 110 13.85 0.67 6.76
C PHE A 110 15.01 0.10 5.96
N GLY A 111 14.75 -0.39 4.74
CA GLY A 111 15.78 -0.84 3.82
C GLY A 111 16.80 0.25 3.55
N GLY A 112 16.34 1.43 3.10
CA GLY A 112 17.20 2.60 2.85
C GLY A 112 18.01 3.01 4.07
N LEU A 113 17.38 3.05 5.26
CA LEU A 113 18.03 3.40 6.53
C LEU A 113 19.13 2.38 6.90
N ILE A 114 18.82 1.09 6.86
CA ILE A 114 19.76 0.00 7.13
C ILE A 114 20.93 0.04 6.15
N GLY A 115 20.65 0.18 4.85
CA GLY A 115 21.67 0.20 3.81
C GLY A 115 22.63 1.39 3.93
N ALA A 116 22.08 2.59 4.15
CA ALA A 116 22.88 3.80 4.37
C ALA A 116 23.72 3.68 5.65
N ALA A 117 23.14 3.20 6.76
CA ALA A 117 23.87 3.02 8.01
C ALA A 117 25.02 2.01 7.88
N VAL A 118 24.77 0.85 7.24
CA VAL A 118 25.81 -0.16 6.98
C VAL A 118 26.93 0.41 6.10
N MET A 119 26.60 1.22 5.08
CA MET A 119 27.62 1.87 4.24
C MET A 119 28.44 2.93 5.01
N SER A 120 27.82 3.66 5.94
CA SER A 120 28.48 4.71 6.72
C SER A 120 29.34 4.16 7.86
N ALA A 121 28.79 3.23 8.64
CA ALA A 121 29.33 2.81 9.95
C ALA A 121 29.43 1.29 10.12
N GLY A 122 29.17 0.50 9.06
CA GLY A 122 29.25 -0.96 9.10
C GLY A 122 28.06 -1.64 9.78
N TRP A 123 28.07 -2.97 9.84
CA TRP A 123 26.97 -3.77 10.38
C TRP A 123 26.68 -3.53 11.87
N SER A 124 27.66 -3.05 12.64
CA SER A 124 27.49 -2.71 14.05
C SER A 124 26.60 -1.49 14.31
N SER A 125 26.31 -0.69 13.26
CA SER A 125 25.41 0.47 13.37
C SER A 125 23.92 0.08 13.41
N VAL A 126 23.60 -1.16 13.05
CA VAL A 126 22.22 -1.65 12.95
C VAL A 126 21.92 -2.61 14.09
N ASN A 127 20.83 -2.36 14.82
CA ASN A 127 20.37 -3.27 15.84
C ASN A 127 19.65 -4.47 15.18
N GLY A 128 20.41 -5.50 14.83
CA GLY A 128 19.89 -6.72 14.20
C GLY A 128 18.70 -7.35 14.93
N PRO A 129 18.77 -7.54 16.26
CA PRO A 129 17.62 -8.01 17.05
C PRO A 129 16.36 -7.12 16.90
N THR A 130 16.50 -5.79 16.93
CA THR A 130 15.36 -4.89 16.72
C THR A 130 14.82 -5.01 15.30
N VAL A 131 15.68 -5.07 14.28
CA VAL A 131 15.25 -5.26 12.88
C VAL A 131 14.45 -6.55 12.73
N VAL A 132 14.92 -7.66 13.31
CA VAL A 132 14.19 -8.93 13.24
C VAL A 132 12.83 -8.84 13.94
N THR A 133 12.80 -8.32 15.17
CA THR A 133 11.60 -8.34 16.01
C THR A 133 10.56 -7.29 15.64
N LYS A 134 10.98 -6.10 15.19
CA LYS A 134 10.10 -4.96 14.89
C LYS A 134 9.84 -4.75 13.40
N VAL A 135 10.68 -5.31 12.52
CA VAL A 135 10.52 -5.17 11.05
C VAL A 135 10.21 -6.51 10.40
N LEU A 136 11.12 -7.49 10.47
CA LEU A 136 11.00 -8.73 9.68
C LEU A 136 9.87 -9.67 10.16
N ILE A 137 9.77 -9.92 11.46
CA ILE A 137 8.70 -10.78 12.01
C ILE A 137 7.32 -10.19 11.70
N PRO A 138 7.06 -8.89 11.99
CA PRO A 138 5.76 -8.29 11.67
C PRO A 138 5.47 -8.25 10.16
N ALA A 139 6.48 -8.11 9.29
CA ALA A 139 6.32 -8.14 7.83
C ALA A 139 5.67 -9.44 7.32
N VAL A 140 6.00 -10.57 7.94
CA VAL A 140 5.46 -11.88 7.58
C VAL A 140 4.19 -12.19 8.37
N ALA A 141 4.18 -11.92 9.68
CA ALA A 141 3.08 -12.28 10.56
C ALA A 141 1.81 -11.44 10.28
N ALA A 142 1.96 -10.12 10.10
CA ALA A 142 0.83 -9.23 9.98
C ALA A 142 -0.10 -9.49 8.79
N PRO A 143 0.38 -9.72 7.54
CA PRO A 143 -0.49 -10.09 6.42
C PRO A 143 -1.22 -11.41 6.67
N VAL A 144 -0.57 -12.39 7.32
CA VAL A 144 -1.18 -13.68 7.64
C VAL A 144 -2.28 -13.53 8.69
N VAL A 145 -2.01 -12.82 9.78
CA VAL A 145 -2.99 -12.57 10.85
C VAL A 145 -4.19 -11.80 10.32
N ALA A 146 -3.96 -10.71 9.56
CA ALA A 146 -5.03 -9.94 8.96
C ALA A 146 -5.83 -10.74 7.92
N GLY A 147 -5.15 -11.57 7.12
CA GLY A 147 -5.79 -12.47 6.17
C GLY A 147 -6.67 -13.53 6.84
N LEU A 148 -6.17 -14.19 7.88
CA LEU A 148 -6.95 -15.17 8.65
C LEU A 148 -8.16 -14.51 9.33
N ALA A 149 -7.96 -13.34 9.95
CA ALA A 149 -9.05 -12.57 10.55
C ALA A 149 -10.12 -12.21 9.50
N ALA A 150 -9.71 -11.70 8.33
CA ALA A 150 -10.62 -11.34 7.25
C ALA A 150 -11.35 -12.57 6.66
N MET A 151 -10.66 -13.71 6.56
CA MET A 151 -11.24 -14.97 6.10
C MET A 151 -12.33 -15.45 7.06
N LEU A 152 -12.07 -15.42 8.37
CA LEU A 152 -13.04 -15.81 9.40
C LEU A 152 -14.22 -14.85 9.45
N ALA A 153 -13.95 -13.54 9.45
CA ALA A 153 -14.99 -12.50 9.42
C ALA A 153 -15.88 -12.64 8.18
N THR A 154 -15.29 -12.91 7.01
CA THR A 154 -16.05 -13.16 5.78
C THR A 154 -16.92 -14.41 5.91
N ARG A 155 -16.36 -15.54 6.35
CA ARG A 155 -17.14 -16.79 6.56
C ARG A 155 -18.30 -16.58 7.52
N LEU A 156 -18.08 -15.87 8.62
CA LEU A 156 -19.11 -15.56 9.59
C LEU A 156 -20.22 -14.72 8.96
N THR A 157 -19.84 -13.66 8.24
CA THR A 157 -20.79 -12.74 7.63
C THR A 157 -21.65 -13.44 6.58
N TYR A 158 -21.08 -14.30 5.73
CA TYR A 158 -21.87 -15.09 4.76
C TYR A 158 -22.73 -16.16 5.43
N ARG A 159 -22.27 -16.78 6.52
CA ARG A 159 -23.09 -17.75 7.28
C ARG A 159 -24.34 -17.11 7.90
N ILE A 160 -24.20 -15.90 8.45
CA ILE A 160 -25.31 -15.15 9.05
C ILE A 160 -26.22 -14.58 7.93
N GLY A 161 -25.62 -14.05 6.86
CA GLY A 161 -26.32 -13.41 5.74
C GLY A 161 -27.16 -14.36 4.88
N ASN A 162 -26.91 -15.67 4.91
CA ASN A 162 -27.71 -16.69 4.20
C ASN A 162 -29.21 -16.71 4.58
N ARG A 163 -29.62 -15.99 5.62
CA ARG A 163 -31.02 -15.88 6.08
C ARG A 163 -31.68 -14.54 5.72
N ALA A 164 -30.93 -13.60 5.14
CA ALA A 164 -31.41 -12.26 4.83
C ALA A 164 -31.47 -12.05 3.30
N GLU A 165 -32.42 -11.23 2.84
CA GLU A 165 -32.51 -10.89 1.42
C GLU A 165 -31.29 -10.05 1.00
N GLU A 166 -30.60 -10.49 -0.06
CA GLU A 166 -29.34 -9.88 -0.52
C GLU A 166 -29.50 -8.39 -0.86
N LYS A 167 -30.65 -8.01 -1.42
CA LYS A 167 -30.98 -6.60 -1.70
C LYS A 167 -31.19 -5.76 -0.43
N ALA A 168 -31.78 -6.35 0.61
CA ALA A 168 -32.06 -5.65 1.87
C ALA A 168 -30.76 -5.34 2.64
N THR A 169 -29.75 -6.22 2.55
CA THR A 169 -28.48 -6.06 3.28
C THR A 169 -27.42 -5.28 2.50
N ALA A 170 -27.52 -5.18 1.17
CA ALA A 170 -26.55 -4.50 0.32
C ALA A 170 -26.27 -3.04 0.73
N LYS A 171 -27.31 -2.28 1.10
CA LYS A 171 -27.16 -0.88 1.57
C LYS A 171 -26.36 -0.81 2.88
N GLY A 172 -26.62 -1.74 3.80
CA GLY A 172 -25.91 -1.85 5.07
C GLY A 172 -24.43 -2.20 4.87
N TYR A 173 -24.11 -3.20 4.05
CA TYR A 173 -22.72 -3.56 3.75
C TYR A 173 -21.97 -2.46 3.01
N ARG A 174 -22.63 -1.73 2.12
CA ARG A 174 -22.03 -0.56 1.46
C ARG A 174 -21.69 0.53 2.46
N ALA A 175 -22.59 0.86 3.38
CA ALA A 175 -22.31 1.83 4.44
C ALA A 175 -21.20 1.36 5.39
N GLY A 176 -21.24 0.09 5.79
CA GLY A 176 -20.21 -0.55 6.60
C GLY A 176 -18.84 -0.48 5.92
N GLN A 177 -18.76 -0.81 4.62
CA GLN A 177 -17.52 -0.72 3.84
C GLN A 177 -16.98 0.71 3.81
N ILE A 178 -17.82 1.72 3.62
CA ILE A 178 -17.38 3.12 3.64
C ILE A 178 -16.79 3.48 5.00
N ALA A 179 -17.45 3.08 6.09
CA ALA A 179 -16.96 3.31 7.44
C ALA A 179 -15.62 2.59 7.70
N SER A 180 -15.50 1.31 7.31
CA SER A 180 -14.26 0.54 7.46
C SER A 180 -13.13 1.09 6.59
N ALA A 181 -13.42 1.58 5.39
CA ALA A 181 -12.45 2.27 4.54
C ALA A 181 -11.93 3.55 5.21
N GLY A 182 -12.82 4.27 5.89
CA GLY A 182 -12.45 5.40 6.73
C GLY A 182 -11.53 4.99 7.87
N LEU A 183 -11.83 3.89 8.57
CA LEU A 183 -10.95 3.34 9.62
C LEU A 183 -9.58 2.92 9.10
N VAL A 184 -9.50 2.30 7.92
CA VAL A 184 -8.20 1.97 7.30
C VAL A 184 -7.40 3.24 6.98
N SER A 185 -8.07 4.31 6.52
CA SER A 185 -7.40 5.60 6.26
C SER A 185 -6.91 6.22 7.56
N LEU A 186 -7.74 6.24 8.60
CA LEU A 186 -7.34 6.72 9.92
C LEU A 186 -6.13 5.94 10.44
N ALA A 187 -6.19 4.61 10.37
CA ALA A 187 -5.10 3.71 10.77
C ALA A 187 -3.82 3.93 9.95
N HIS A 188 -3.96 4.21 8.65
CA HIS A 188 -2.85 4.55 7.79
C HIS A 188 -2.20 5.86 8.24
N GLY A 189 -2.97 6.92 8.48
CA GLY A 189 -2.43 8.18 9.05
C GLY A 189 -1.73 7.97 10.39
N THR A 190 -2.35 7.20 11.30
CA THR A 190 -1.77 6.89 12.61
C THR A 190 -0.47 6.09 12.51
N ASN A 191 -0.31 5.23 11.52
CA ASN A 191 0.89 4.38 11.41
C ASN A 191 1.99 5.01 10.54
N ASP A 192 1.63 5.62 9.41
CA ASP A 192 2.57 5.98 8.35
C ASP A 192 3.09 7.40 8.46
N ALA A 193 2.24 8.36 8.84
CA ALA A 193 2.69 9.73 9.10
C ALA A 193 3.74 9.75 10.21
N GLN A 194 3.57 8.89 11.22
CA GLN A 194 4.51 8.73 12.32
C GLN A 194 5.89 8.24 11.88
N LYS A 195 6.01 7.53 10.75
CA LYS A 195 7.31 7.10 10.24
C LYS A 195 8.15 8.29 9.83
N THR A 196 7.54 9.18 9.08
CA THR A 196 8.16 10.44 8.66
C THR A 196 8.44 11.33 9.86
N MET A 197 7.50 11.40 10.83
CA MET A 197 7.75 12.11 12.09
C MET A 197 9.00 11.58 12.79
N GLY A 198 9.13 10.26 12.93
CA GLY A 198 10.29 9.61 13.56
C GLY A 198 11.60 9.92 12.83
N ILE A 199 11.61 9.92 11.49
CA ILE A 199 12.81 10.25 10.71
C ILE A 199 13.19 11.73 10.81
N ILE A 200 12.21 12.64 10.78
CA ILE A 200 12.47 14.07 10.96
C ILE A 200 12.98 14.32 12.39
N THR A 201 12.36 13.73 13.41
CA THR A 201 12.83 13.80 14.80
C THR A 201 14.25 13.27 14.93
N LEU A 202 14.55 12.11 14.34
CA LEU A 202 15.92 11.57 14.30
C LEU A 202 16.90 12.57 13.67
N ALA A 203 16.54 13.17 12.54
CA ALA A 203 17.39 14.19 11.90
C ALA A 203 17.60 15.43 12.77
N LEU A 204 16.58 15.87 13.51
CA LEU A 204 16.68 16.99 14.44
C LEU A 204 17.56 16.65 15.66
N VAL A 205 17.47 15.44 16.20
CA VAL A 205 18.34 14.93 17.28
C VAL A 205 19.78 14.84 16.79
N THR A 206 20.02 14.17 15.67
CA THR A 206 21.35 14.04 15.05
C THR A 206 21.95 15.39 14.67
N GLY A 207 21.12 16.36 14.28
CA GLY A 207 21.53 17.72 13.96
C GLY A 207 21.80 18.60 15.19
N GLY A 208 21.57 18.09 16.41
CA GLY A 208 21.77 18.84 17.66
C GLY A 208 20.75 19.95 17.90
N VAL A 209 19.57 19.88 17.25
CA VAL A 209 18.49 20.87 17.40
C VAL A 209 17.59 20.51 18.58
N ILE A 210 17.31 19.22 18.80
CA ILE A 210 16.53 18.76 19.95
C ILE A 210 17.30 17.70 20.74
N ALA A 211 16.95 17.53 22.02
CA ALA A 211 17.60 16.52 22.86
C ALA A 211 17.23 15.09 22.41
N PRO A 212 18.10 14.09 22.64
CA PRO A 212 17.74 12.68 22.50
C PRO A 212 16.45 12.35 23.29
N ASP A 213 15.70 11.35 22.82
CA ASP A 213 14.41 10.92 23.40
C ASP A 213 13.29 11.98 23.43
N SER A 214 13.46 13.12 22.74
CA SER A 214 12.40 14.13 22.61
C SER A 214 11.24 13.64 21.75
N ASP A 215 10.02 13.99 22.15
CA ASP A 215 8.83 13.79 21.33
C ASP A 215 8.90 14.62 20.02
N PRO A 216 8.30 14.14 18.91
CA PRO A 216 8.21 14.91 17.68
C PRO A 216 7.54 16.28 17.92
N PRO A 217 8.19 17.40 17.54
CA PRO A 217 7.59 18.71 17.66
C PRO A 217 6.27 18.81 16.90
N THR A 218 5.33 19.64 17.38
CA THR A 218 4.00 19.76 16.77
C THR A 218 4.06 20.14 15.27
N TRP A 219 5.02 20.97 14.86
CA TRP A 219 5.18 21.32 13.44
C TRP A 219 5.60 20.11 12.58
N VAL A 220 6.35 19.15 13.14
CA VAL A 220 6.69 17.88 12.47
C VAL A 220 5.43 17.06 12.26
N ILE A 221 4.57 16.98 13.30
CA ILE A 221 3.29 16.26 13.23
C ILE A 221 2.40 16.87 12.14
N VAL A 222 2.23 18.20 12.15
CA VAL A 222 1.40 18.92 11.18
C VAL A 222 1.95 18.79 9.76
N SER A 223 3.26 18.93 9.57
CA SER A 223 3.88 18.87 8.23
C SER A 223 3.85 17.46 7.64
N ALA A 224 4.16 16.42 8.43
CA ALA A 224 4.03 15.02 8.01
C ALA A 224 2.56 14.68 7.69
N GLY A 225 1.64 14.99 8.60
CA GLY A 225 0.20 14.79 8.39
C GLY A 225 -0.33 15.48 7.12
N ALA A 226 0.12 16.70 6.84
CA ALA A 226 -0.22 17.40 5.61
C ALA A 226 0.39 16.75 4.36
N ALA A 227 1.67 16.34 4.42
CA ALA A 227 2.37 15.70 3.31
C ALA A 227 1.70 14.39 2.90
N ILE A 228 1.46 13.48 3.85
CA ILE A 228 0.78 12.20 3.57
C ILE A 228 -0.65 12.43 3.05
N ALA A 229 -1.40 13.38 3.62
CA ALA A 229 -2.75 13.69 3.17
C ALA A 229 -2.79 14.25 1.75
N LEU A 230 -1.88 15.16 1.39
CA LEU A 230 -1.75 15.70 0.04
C LEU A 230 -1.37 14.61 -0.96
N GLY A 231 -0.42 13.74 -0.60
CA GLY A 231 -0.06 12.58 -1.39
C GLY A 231 -1.28 11.69 -1.64
N THR A 232 -2.02 11.38 -0.59
CA THR A 232 -3.22 10.55 -0.67
C THR A 232 -4.31 11.14 -1.54
N TYR A 233 -4.49 12.46 -1.49
CA TYR A 233 -5.48 13.15 -2.32
C TYR A 233 -5.19 13.02 -3.82
N LEU A 234 -3.90 13.04 -4.22
CA LEU A 234 -3.52 12.83 -5.62
C LEU A 234 -3.76 11.39 -6.11
N GLY A 235 -3.92 10.46 -5.17
CA GLY A 235 -4.26 9.07 -5.44
C GLY A 235 -3.02 8.23 -5.65
N GLY A 236 -3.12 7.20 -6.47
CA GLY A 236 -2.06 6.23 -6.73
C GLY A 236 -2.51 5.28 -7.84
N TRP A 237 -3.08 5.86 -8.91
CA TRP A 237 -4.04 5.18 -9.79
C TRP A 237 -3.53 3.87 -10.39
N ARG A 238 -2.22 3.78 -10.71
CA ARG A 238 -1.58 2.54 -11.15
C ARG A 238 -1.73 1.41 -10.13
N ILE A 239 -1.46 1.68 -8.86
CA ILE A 239 -1.55 0.68 -7.78
C ILE A 239 -3.01 0.42 -7.42
N ILE A 240 -3.87 1.45 -7.44
CA ILE A 240 -5.32 1.29 -7.24
C ILE A 240 -5.90 0.31 -8.26
N ARG A 241 -5.51 0.42 -9.54
CA ARG A 241 -5.92 -0.53 -10.59
C ARG A 241 -5.48 -1.96 -10.24
N THR A 242 -4.21 -2.14 -9.85
CA THR A 242 -3.65 -3.46 -9.49
C THR A 242 -4.37 -4.08 -8.30
N LEU A 243 -4.58 -3.34 -7.21
CA LEU A 243 -5.23 -3.87 -5.99
C LEU A 243 -6.76 -4.03 -6.14
N GLY A 244 -7.42 -3.16 -6.91
CA GLY A 244 -8.87 -3.10 -6.97
C GLY A 244 -9.53 -4.29 -7.66
N LYS A 245 -8.94 -4.76 -8.78
CA LYS A 245 -9.45 -5.90 -9.57
C LYS A 245 -8.42 -7.02 -9.80
N GLY A 246 -7.15 -6.78 -9.49
CA GLY A 246 -6.08 -7.72 -9.81
C GLY A 246 -5.90 -8.86 -8.81
N LEU A 247 -6.49 -8.80 -7.61
CA LEU A 247 -6.30 -9.81 -6.55
C LEU A 247 -7.49 -10.76 -6.37
N THR A 248 -8.68 -10.22 -6.17
CA THR A 248 -9.90 -10.99 -5.92
C THR A 248 -11.12 -10.12 -6.25
N ASP A 249 -12.20 -10.73 -6.71
CA ASP A 249 -13.45 -10.03 -6.96
C ASP A 249 -14.19 -9.84 -5.64
N LEU A 250 -14.32 -8.58 -5.21
CA LEU A 250 -14.89 -8.22 -3.92
C LEU A 250 -16.31 -7.68 -4.06
N ALA A 251 -17.22 -8.23 -3.27
CA ALA A 251 -18.48 -7.58 -2.93
C ALA A 251 -18.31 -6.64 -1.72
N PRO A 252 -19.19 -5.65 -1.50
CA PRO A 252 -19.09 -4.73 -0.36
C PRO A 252 -18.98 -5.42 1.01
N GLN A 253 -19.62 -6.58 1.16
CA GLN A 253 -19.53 -7.42 2.36
C GLN A 253 -18.12 -7.95 2.62
N GLN A 254 -17.40 -8.39 1.58
CA GLN A 254 -16.00 -8.84 1.70
C GLN A 254 -15.08 -7.63 1.92
N GLY A 255 -15.33 -6.52 1.23
CA GLY A 255 -14.62 -5.27 1.42
C GLY A 255 -14.70 -4.79 2.88
N PHE A 256 -15.89 -4.81 3.47
CA PHE A 256 -16.09 -4.49 4.89
C PHE A 256 -15.29 -5.39 5.82
N ALA A 257 -15.34 -6.72 5.61
CA ALA A 257 -14.58 -7.67 6.42
C ALA A 257 -13.07 -7.45 6.29
N ALA A 258 -12.55 -7.31 5.06
CA ALA A 258 -11.13 -7.07 4.80
C ALA A 258 -10.64 -5.78 5.46
N GLN A 259 -11.33 -4.66 5.23
CA GLN A 259 -10.93 -3.36 5.76
C GLN A 259 -11.02 -3.30 7.28
N THR A 260 -12.04 -3.90 7.89
CA THR A 260 -12.17 -3.96 9.36
C THR A 260 -11.04 -4.78 9.98
N SER A 261 -10.69 -5.93 9.39
CA SER A 261 -9.56 -6.74 9.85
C SER A 261 -8.23 -6.03 9.67
N ALA A 262 -8.01 -5.36 8.53
CA ALA A 262 -6.80 -4.60 8.28
C ALA A 262 -6.66 -3.40 9.23
N ALA A 263 -7.72 -2.59 9.39
CA ALA A 263 -7.72 -1.43 10.28
C ALA A 263 -7.44 -1.86 11.74
N THR A 264 -8.10 -2.93 12.20
CA THR A 264 -7.87 -3.47 13.55
C THR A 264 -6.41 -3.88 13.74
N ALA A 265 -5.82 -4.61 12.78
CA ALA A 265 -4.44 -5.05 12.87
C ALA A 265 -3.45 -3.86 12.88
N ILE A 266 -3.66 -2.86 12.01
CA ILE A 266 -2.80 -1.68 11.93
C ILE A 266 -2.90 -0.85 13.21
N LEU A 267 -4.11 -0.56 13.70
CA LEU A 267 -4.31 0.23 14.92
C LEU A 267 -3.75 -0.47 16.15
N ALA A 268 -4.06 -1.76 16.34
CA ALA A 268 -3.55 -2.53 17.47
C ALA A 268 -2.01 -2.55 17.50
N SER A 269 -1.39 -2.69 16.33
CA SER A 269 0.06 -2.64 16.21
C SER A 269 0.64 -1.25 16.47
N SER A 270 -0.02 -0.20 15.96
CA SER A 270 0.41 1.19 16.17
C SER A 270 0.35 1.56 17.65
N HIS A 271 -0.63 1.05 18.40
CA HIS A 271 -0.74 1.25 19.85
C HIS A 271 0.41 0.66 20.66
N ILE A 272 1.06 -0.39 20.16
CA ILE A 272 2.25 -1.01 20.81
C ILE A 272 3.57 -0.53 20.18
N GLY A 273 3.51 0.52 19.33
CA GLY A 273 4.67 1.13 18.67
C GLY A 273 5.25 0.31 17.51
N PHE A 274 4.57 -0.75 17.05
CA PHE A 274 5.07 -1.59 15.96
C PHE A 274 4.68 -0.99 14.62
N SER A 275 5.68 -0.59 13.84
CA SER A 275 5.51 -0.10 12.47
C SER A 275 5.20 -1.24 11.51
N LEU A 276 3.92 -1.44 11.18
CA LEU A 276 3.53 -2.40 10.15
C LEU A 276 3.60 -1.80 8.74
N SER A 277 3.69 -2.70 7.77
CA SER A 277 3.36 -2.42 6.38
C SER A 277 1.84 -2.45 6.18
N THR A 278 1.25 -1.28 5.95
CA THR A 278 -0.18 -1.16 5.63
C THR A 278 -0.51 -1.91 4.34
N THR A 279 0.38 -1.86 3.33
CA THR A 279 0.22 -2.59 2.07
C THR A 279 0.13 -4.09 2.28
N GLN A 280 1.02 -4.68 3.07
CA GLN A 280 1.00 -6.12 3.34
C GLN A 280 -0.25 -6.51 4.13
N VAL A 281 -0.57 -5.77 5.18
CA VAL A 281 -1.74 -6.04 6.03
C VAL A 281 -3.05 -5.96 5.24
N CYS A 282 -3.24 -4.88 4.47
CA CYS A 282 -4.45 -4.69 3.66
C CYS A 282 -4.55 -5.74 2.55
N SER A 283 -3.43 -6.04 1.86
CA SER A 283 -3.40 -7.07 0.82
C SER A 283 -3.68 -8.47 1.38
N GLY A 284 -3.10 -8.79 2.54
CA GLY A 284 -3.37 -10.03 3.28
C GLY A 284 -4.85 -10.17 3.64
N ALA A 285 -5.45 -9.10 4.19
CA ALA A 285 -6.87 -9.07 4.51
C ALA A 285 -7.77 -9.22 3.28
N VAL A 286 -7.41 -8.57 2.16
CA VAL A 286 -8.12 -8.72 0.88
C VAL A 286 -8.08 -10.16 0.38
N MET A 287 -6.89 -10.77 0.31
CA MET A 287 -6.74 -12.19 -0.07
C MET A 287 -7.54 -13.12 0.86
N GLY A 288 -7.46 -12.88 2.17
CA GLY A 288 -8.21 -13.63 3.18
C GLY A 288 -9.72 -13.54 2.99
N SER A 289 -10.24 -12.34 2.71
CA SER A 289 -11.66 -12.14 2.41
C SER A 289 -12.12 -12.81 1.11
N GLY A 290 -11.23 -12.95 0.13
CA GLY A 290 -11.46 -13.76 -1.07
C GLY A 290 -11.64 -15.24 -0.72
N LEU A 291 -10.68 -15.81 0.01
CA LEU A 291 -10.69 -17.22 0.45
C LEU A 291 -11.82 -17.55 1.46
N GLY A 292 -12.36 -16.52 2.14
CA GLY A 292 -13.45 -16.67 3.09
C GLY A 292 -14.82 -16.93 2.46
N ARG A 293 -15.00 -16.63 1.16
CA ARG A 293 -16.25 -16.84 0.42
C ARG A 293 -16.25 -18.21 -0.24
N LYS A 294 -17.38 -18.93 -0.20
CA LYS A 294 -17.55 -20.17 -1.00
C LYS A 294 -17.43 -19.84 -2.49
N GLY A 295 -16.50 -20.51 -3.18
CA GLY A 295 -16.19 -20.25 -4.59
C GLY A 295 -15.42 -18.95 -4.84
N GLY A 296 -14.89 -18.29 -3.79
CA GLY A 296 -14.06 -17.11 -3.96
C GLY A 296 -12.74 -17.42 -4.65
N VAL A 297 -12.30 -16.54 -5.55
CA VAL A 297 -11.09 -16.72 -6.36
C VAL A 297 -10.04 -15.69 -5.92
N VAL A 298 -8.82 -16.16 -5.68
CA VAL A 298 -7.63 -15.31 -5.55
C VAL A 298 -6.75 -15.52 -6.77
N ARG A 299 -6.37 -14.43 -7.44
CA ARG A 299 -5.48 -14.45 -8.60
C ARG A 299 -4.04 -14.60 -8.11
N TRP A 300 -3.59 -15.84 -8.02
CA TRP A 300 -2.25 -16.17 -7.49
C TRP A 300 -1.10 -15.58 -8.28
N SER A 301 -1.25 -15.35 -9.59
CA SER A 301 -0.24 -14.65 -10.39
C SER A 301 0.08 -13.25 -9.84
N THR A 302 -0.95 -12.47 -9.53
CA THR A 302 -0.81 -11.15 -8.90
C THR A 302 -0.25 -11.26 -7.48
N ALA A 303 -0.78 -12.19 -6.68
CA ALA A 303 -0.32 -12.39 -5.31
C ALA A 303 1.18 -12.76 -5.26
N THR A 304 1.65 -13.66 -6.14
CA THR A 304 3.07 -14.03 -6.25
C THR A 304 3.94 -12.83 -6.63
N ARG A 305 3.51 -12.02 -7.61
CA ARG A 305 4.24 -10.78 -7.97
C ARG A 305 4.37 -9.84 -6.77
N MET A 306 3.32 -9.72 -5.96
CA MET A 306 3.33 -8.92 -4.73
C MET A 306 4.29 -9.50 -3.68
N PHE A 307 4.25 -10.81 -3.41
CA PHE A 307 5.18 -11.44 -2.47
C PHE A 307 6.64 -11.26 -2.89
N VAL A 308 6.94 -11.36 -4.18
CA VAL A 308 8.28 -11.08 -4.73
C VAL A 308 8.66 -9.62 -4.49
N ALA A 309 7.77 -8.67 -4.82
CA ALA A 309 8.02 -7.25 -4.57
C ALA A 309 8.24 -6.96 -3.08
N TRP A 310 7.48 -7.60 -2.18
CA TRP A 310 7.63 -7.46 -0.73
C TRP A 310 8.98 -7.95 -0.24
N GLY A 311 9.42 -9.13 -0.68
CA GLY A 311 10.74 -9.67 -0.32
C GLY A 311 11.90 -8.85 -0.89
N LEU A 312 11.73 -8.26 -2.08
CA LEU A 312 12.76 -7.47 -2.74
C LEU A 312 12.86 -6.03 -2.21
N THR A 313 11.79 -5.49 -1.61
CA THR A 313 11.71 -4.08 -1.25
C THR A 313 12.80 -3.66 -0.26
N LEU A 314 12.97 -4.39 0.84
CA LEU A 314 13.98 -4.07 1.85
C LEU A 314 15.41 -4.14 1.28
N PRO A 315 15.87 -5.23 0.63
CA PRO A 315 17.22 -5.28 0.10
C PRO A 315 17.45 -4.29 -1.05
N ALA A 316 16.49 -4.08 -1.95
CA ALA A 316 16.67 -3.16 -3.07
C ALA A 316 16.73 -1.70 -2.61
N ALA A 317 15.86 -1.29 -1.69
CA ALA A 317 15.94 0.04 -1.09
C ALA A 317 17.20 0.22 -0.26
N GLY A 318 17.68 -0.84 0.42
CA GLY A 318 18.95 -0.82 1.13
C GLY A 318 20.16 -0.68 0.21
N LEU A 319 20.19 -1.36 -0.93
CA LEU A 319 21.24 -1.15 -1.92
C LEU A 319 21.20 0.27 -2.50
N ALA A 320 20.01 0.82 -2.75
CA ALA A 320 19.87 2.20 -3.20
C ALA A 320 20.34 3.21 -2.14
N GLY A 321 19.97 3.01 -0.87
CA GLY A 321 20.41 3.83 0.26
C GLY A 321 21.91 3.74 0.50
N ALA A 322 22.49 2.54 0.43
CA ALA A 322 23.94 2.34 0.51
C ALA A 322 24.69 3.03 -0.64
N SER A 323 24.14 2.97 -1.86
CA SER A 323 24.72 3.63 -3.03
C SER A 323 24.66 5.17 -2.91
N ALA A 324 23.55 5.69 -2.39
CA ALA A 324 23.43 7.11 -2.07
C ALA A 324 24.43 7.52 -0.97
N GLU A 325 24.60 6.71 0.07
CA GLU A 325 25.53 7.01 1.15
C GLU A 325 27.00 6.94 0.70
N PHE A 326 27.30 6.03 -0.23
CA PHE A 326 28.62 5.97 -0.85
C PHE A 326 29.00 7.28 -1.54
N LEU A 327 28.04 8.03 -2.06
CA LEU A 327 28.26 9.35 -2.64
C LEU A 327 28.34 10.43 -1.55
N THR A 328 27.33 10.52 -0.67
CA THR A 328 27.25 11.58 0.37
C THR A 328 28.47 11.59 1.29
N LYS A 329 29.05 10.42 1.62
CA LYS A 329 30.25 10.32 2.45
C LYS A 329 31.51 10.95 1.83
N GLN A 330 31.48 11.27 0.53
CA GLN A 330 32.59 11.94 -0.17
C GLN A 330 32.57 13.47 0.00
N GLY A 331 31.66 13.99 0.84
CA GLY A 331 31.54 15.40 1.20
C GLY A 331 30.45 16.12 0.42
N THR A 332 30.51 17.46 0.41
CA THR A 332 29.43 18.32 -0.11
C THR A 332 29.06 18.03 -1.57
N TRP A 333 30.04 17.75 -2.43
CA TRP A 333 29.76 17.44 -3.83
C TRP A 333 28.95 16.14 -3.97
N GLY A 334 29.21 15.15 -3.10
CA GLY A 334 28.51 13.88 -3.07
C GLY A 334 27.07 14.04 -2.63
N ILE A 335 26.82 14.89 -1.63
CA ILE A 335 25.46 15.27 -1.20
C ILE A 335 24.69 15.92 -2.36
N VAL A 336 25.30 16.88 -3.03
CA VAL A 336 24.69 17.57 -4.18
C VAL A 336 24.41 16.58 -5.32
N ALA A 337 25.38 15.70 -5.64
CA ALA A 337 25.21 14.67 -6.65
C ALA A 337 24.04 13.72 -6.31
N THR A 338 23.93 13.26 -5.06
CA THR A 338 22.81 12.44 -4.60
C THR A 338 21.47 13.16 -4.75
N GLY A 339 21.39 14.45 -4.40
CA GLY A 339 20.19 15.25 -4.62
C GLY A 339 19.81 15.41 -6.09
N VAL A 340 20.79 15.65 -6.96
CA VAL A 340 20.58 15.70 -8.42
C VAL A 340 20.10 14.36 -8.96
N LEU A 341 20.69 13.25 -8.52
CA LEU A 341 20.26 11.90 -8.92
C LEU A 341 18.84 11.58 -8.47
N LEU A 342 18.43 12.01 -7.26
CA LEU A 342 17.05 11.88 -6.80
C LEU A 342 16.09 12.62 -7.75
N VAL A 343 16.36 13.89 -8.04
CA VAL A 343 15.51 14.71 -8.90
C VAL A 343 15.47 14.17 -10.34
N ALA A 344 16.63 13.80 -10.89
CA ALA A 344 16.72 13.22 -12.24
C ALA A 344 16.01 11.87 -12.32
N GLY A 345 16.21 10.98 -11.33
CA GLY A 345 15.55 9.68 -11.25
C GLY A 345 14.03 9.82 -11.14
N ALA A 346 13.55 10.70 -10.26
CA ALA A 346 12.13 11.02 -10.16
C ALA A 346 11.56 11.60 -11.46
N GLY A 347 12.31 12.48 -12.14
CA GLY A 347 11.93 13.05 -13.44
C GLY A 347 11.85 12.00 -14.54
N VAL A 348 12.81 11.08 -14.63
CA VAL A 348 12.79 9.95 -15.57
C VAL A 348 11.58 9.06 -15.30
N ILE A 349 11.36 8.66 -14.03
CA ILE A 349 10.21 7.85 -13.66
C ILE A 349 8.89 8.55 -14.02
N TRP A 350 8.78 9.85 -13.74
CA TRP A 350 7.61 10.63 -14.07
C TRP A 350 7.38 10.69 -15.59
N THR A 351 8.39 10.98 -16.40
CA THR A 351 8.25 10.99 -17.87
C THR A 351 7.86 9.62 -18.43
N LEU A 352 8.43 8.53 -17.91
CA LEU A 352 8.03 7.17 -18.29
C LEU A 352 6.58 6.88 -17.92
N SER A 353 6.13 7.36 -16.75
CA SER A 353 4.74 7.18 -16.30
C SER A 353 3.70 7.82 -17.22
N ARG A 354 4.09 8.88 -17.95
CA ARG A 354 3.23 9.59 -18.91
C ARG A 354 3.01 8.82 -20.21
N ARG A 355 3.82 7.80 -20.51
CA ARG A 355 3.67 6.98 -21.74
C ARG A 355 2.42 6.09 -21.72
N GLN A 356 2.02 5.62 -20.54
CA GLN A 356 0.83 4.79 -20.34
C GLN A 356 0.01 5.36 -19.17
N PRO A 357 -0.73 6.46 -19.36
CA PRO A 357 -1.38 7.16 -18.26
C PRO A 357 -2.52 6.33 -17.68
N VAL A 358 -2.46 6.09 -16.36
CA VAL A 358 -3.56 5.55 -15.57
C VAL A 358 -4.18 6.70 -14.79
N THR A 359 -5.47 6.95 -15.00
CA THR A 359 -6.24 8.08 -14.49
C THR A 359 -7.52 7.60 -13.81
N VAL A 360 -8.27 8.53 -13.22
CA VAL A 360 -9.59 8.24 -12.61
C VAL A 360 -10.55 7.57 -13.59
N ASP A 361 -10.47 7.92 -14.87
CA ASP A 361 -11.43 7.48 -15.88
C ASP A 361 -11.18 6.04 -16.34
N ASN A 362 -9.91 5.58 -16.28
CA ASN A 362 -9.51 4.25 -16.75
C ASN A 362 -8.98 3.33 -15.62
N VAL A 363 -9.06 3.74 -14.34
CA VAL A 363 -8.53 2.95 -13.21
C VAL A 363 -9.23 1.59 -13.08
N ASN A 364 -10.46 1.49 -13.56
CA ASN A 364 -11.27 0.27 -13.51
C ASN A 364 -11.18 -0.58 -14.78
N ASP A 365 -10.44 -0.13 -15.79
CA ASP A 365 -10.26 -0.88 -17.04
C ASP A 365 -9.36 -2.08 -16.77
N VAL A 366 -9.78 -3.26 -17.25
CA VAL A 366 -9.04 -4.50 -17.05
C VAL A 366 -8.11 -4.65 -18.24
N ASP A 367 -6.81 -4.52 -18.03
CA ASP A 367 -5.84 -4.94 -19.04
C ASP A 367 -6.06 -6.45 -19.26
N ALA A 368 -6.43 -6.84 -20.50
CA ALA A 368 -6.68 -8.22 -20.84
C ALA A 368 -5.44 -9.05 -20.46
N GLU A 369 -5.60 -10.05 -19.59
CA GLU A 369 -4.50 -10.97 -19.34
C GLU A 369 -4.07 -11.59 -20.66
N PRO A 370 -2.75 -11.79 -20.91
CA PRO A 370 -2.32 -12.51 -22.10
C PRO A 370 -3.05 -13.85 -22.17
N ALA A 371 -3.79 -14.06 -23.26
CA ALA A 371 -4.49 -15.30 -23.52
C ALA A 371 -3.47 -16.46 -23.52
N GLY A 372 -3.38 -17.19 -22.41
CA GLY A 372 -2.40 -18.27 -22.28
C GLY A 372 -2.36 -18.96 -20.92
N VAL A 373 -2.74 -18.29 -19.83
CA VAL A 373 -2.70 -18.90 -18.48
C VAL A 373 -4.06 -19.45 -18.04
N VAL A 374 -5.14 -18.78 -18.42
CA VAL A 374 -6.51 -19.16 -18.05
C VAL A 374 -6.98 -20.42 -18.80
N THR A 375 -6.54 -20.61 -20.05
CA THR A 375 -6.93 -21.76 -20.88
C THR A 375 -6.44 -23.09 -20.30
N THR A 376 -5.26 -23.12 -19.68
CA THR A 376 -4.68 -24.34 -19.09
C THR A 376 -5.34 -24.72 -17.77
N ALA A 377 -5.75 -23.72 -16.97
CA ALA A 377 -6.47 -23.94 -15.71
C ALA A 377 -7.95 -24.31 -15.93
N ILE A 378 -8.60 -23.74 -16.95
CA ILE A 378 -9.96 -24.13 -17.34
C ILE A 378 -9.96 -25.52 -18.01
N ALA A 379 -8.94 -25.85 -18.82
CA ALA A 379 -8.81 -27.19 -19.41
C ALA A 379 -8.52 -28.30 -18.39
N ALA A 380 -8.00 -27.94 -17.20
CA ALA A 380 -7.77 -28.89 -16.11
C ALA A 380 -9.03 -29.21 -15.28
N VAL A 381 -10.13 -28.46 -15.49
CA VAL A 381 -11.43 -28.77 -14.88
C VAL A 381 -12.23 -29.59 -15.88
N THR A 382 -12.21 -30.91 -15.69
CA THR A 382 -13.14 -31.81 -16.39
C THR A 382 -14.57 -31.34 -16.09
N PRO A 383 -15.39 -31.02 -17.10
CA PRO A 383 -16.81 -30.74 -16.86
C PRO A 383 -17.43 -31.93 -16.13
N PRO A 384 -18.31 -31.72 -15.14
CA PRO A 384 -19.04 -32.82 -14.54
C PRO A 384 -19.78 -33.60 -15.64
N PRO A 385 -19.86 -34.95 -15.54
CA PRO A 385 -20.51 -35.76 -16.55
C PRO A 385 -21.93 -35.25 -16.73
N ALA A 386 -22.32 -35.00 -17.98
CA ALA A 386 -23.69 -34.62 -18.32
C ALA A 386 -24.63 -35.68 -17.75
N GLY A 387 -25.46 -35.28 -16.79
CA GLY A 387 -26.55 -36.12 -16.31
C GLY A 387 -27.47 -36.49 -17.48
N PRO A 388 -28.19 -37.61 -17.40
CA PRO A 388 -29.06 -38.05 -18.48
C PRO A 388 -30.03 -36.92 -18.85
N VAL A 389 -30.06 -36.60 -20.14
CA VAL A 389 -30.97 -35.61 -20.71
C VAL A 389 -32.40 -36.06 -20.40
N ALA A 390 -33.07 -35.36 -19.50
CA ALA A 390 -34.51 -35.52 -19.33
C ALA A 390 -35.17 -35.11 -20.65
N THR A 391 -35.87 -36.05 -21.26
CA THR A 391 -36.74 -35.82 -22.42
C THR A 391 -37.66 -34.64 -22.16
N ALA A 392 -37.68 -33.68 -23.09
CA ALA A 392 -38.47 -32.46 -23.01
C ALA A 392 -39.94 -32.75 -22.68
N ASP A 393 -40.44 -32.06 -21.65
CA ASP A 393 -41.85 -31.99 -21.30
C ASP A 393 -42.58 -31.14 -22.38
N PRO A 394 -43.57 -31.69 -23.11
CA PRO A 394 -44.22 -31.00 -24.22
C PRO A 394 -45.11 -29.81 -23.82
N ASP A 395 -45.29 -29.53 -22.52
CA ASP A 395 -46.22 -28.49 -22.04
C ASP A 395 -45.58 -27.13 -21.65
N LEU A 396 -44.29 -26.93 -21.87
CA LEU A 396 -43.64 -25.62 -21.64
C LEU A 396 -43.90 -24.64 -22.80
N LYS A 397 -45.01 -23.92 -22.75
CA LYS A 397 -45.26 -22.74 -23.60
C LYS A 397 -44.23 -21.64 -23.29
N THR A 398 -43.34 -21.37 -24.23
CA THR A 398 -42.40 -20.25 -24.20
C THR A 398 -43.16 -18.92 -24.32
N THR A 399 -43.06 -18.04 -23.32
CA THR A 399 -43.74 -16.73 -23.27
C THR A 399 -42.88 -15.55 -23.75
N ILE A 400 -41.77 -15.81 -24.45
CA ILE A 400 -40.91 -14.75 -24.99
C ILE A 400 -40.58 -15.07 -26.46
N PRO A 401 -41.06 -14.27 -27.44
CA PRO A 401 -40.62 -14.38 -28.82
C PRO A 401 -39.14 -14.01 -28.93
N ALA A 402 -38.37 -14.80 -29.67
CA ALA A 402 -37.01 -14.43 -30.05
C ALA A 402 -37.04 -13.20 -30.98
N PRO A 403 -36.07 -12.26 -30.89
CA PRO A 403 -35.98 -11.16 -31.84
C PRO A 403 -35.59 -11.68 -33.23
N ASP A 404 -36.21 -11.11 -34.27
CA ASP A 404 -35.95 -11.45 -35.66
C ASP A 404 -34.49 -11.14 -36.06
N ALA A 405 -33.89 -12.06 -36.83
CA ALA A 405 -32.53 -11.91 -37.33
C ALA A 405 -32.46 -10.83 -38.41
N GLU A 406 -31.62 -9.80 -38.21
CA GLU A 406 -31.27 -8.83 -39.26
C GLU A 406 -30.55 -9.53 -40.42
N PRO A 407 -30.92 -9.27 -41.69
CA PRO A 407 -30.22 -9.83 -42.83
C PRO A 407 -28.86 -9.16 -43.02
N THR A 408 -27.82 -9.99 -43.12
CA THR A 408 -26.45 -9.60 -43.42
C THR A 408 -26.34 -9.00 -44.84
N SER A 409 -25.84 -7.77 -44.93
CA SER A 409 -25.50 -7.15 -46.22
C SER A 409 -24.21 -7.77 -46.78
N PRO A 410 -24.12 -8.12 -48.08
CA PRO A 410 -22.91 -8.70 -48.64
C PRO A 410 -21.80 -7.65 -48.77
N ALA A 411 -20.59 -8.04 -48.38
CA ALA A 411 -19.37 -7.28 -48.63
C ALA A 411 -19.15 -7.06 -50.13
N THR A 412 -18.91 -5.81 -50.53
CA THR A 412 -18.39 -5.47 -51.85
C THR A 412 -16.86 -5.37 -51.79
N VAL A 413 -16.23 -5.95 -52.83
CA VAL A 413 -14.79 -6.15 -53.06
C VAL A 413 -14.04 -4.84 -53.26
#